data_AF-A0A2G5CR47-F1
#
_entry.id   AF-A0A2G5CR47-F1
#
_cell.length_a   1.000
_cell.length_b   1.000
_cell.length_c   1.000
_cell.angle_alpha   90.00
_cell.angle_beta   90.00
_cell.angle_gamma   90.00
#
_symmetry.space_group_name_H-M   'P 1'
#
loop_
_entity.id
_entity.type
_entity.pdbx_description
1 polymer ?
#
loop_
_entity_poly.entity_id
_entity_poly.type
_entity_poly.pdbx_seq_one_letter_code
_entity_poly.pdbx_strand_id
1 'polypeptide(L)'
;MASTTTTSSKLSGIGGNSTSICISTVESLTFSRSIVVNFPFNNLKTKKKKNKLMIQNPCGSGFCITAIVKRNPKRLKYSVPSFTRKDDGFVYVKVDPSGSDTWKLEPVINLLREGAVGVIPTDTVYAIVCDVRNHSAIERLRRIKDIGPSKPLSILCRSFRDIDTYTFGFPRGTGQGQTNIFRVVKHCLPGPYTFILPATKELPKQCSRYGTTTAKYASRKNVGVRIPNDAICHAILEKLDAPLISTSVKWPREDEWMIDPVLISDIYQPEGLDFVVDGGVRVANPSTVVDTTRDPPTIIRLGKGPKQDWMILQDDEDSSTMLTTNAA
;
A
#
# COMPACT_ATOMS: atom_id res chain seq x y z
N MET A 1 48.21 2.25 -18.61
CA MET A 1 47.84 2.88 -19.89
C MET A 1 46.35 3.06 -19.92
N ALA A 2 45.87 4.25 -19.60
CA ALA A 2 44.48 4.64 -19.78
C ALA A 2 44.52 6.10 -20.27
N SER A 3 44.11 6.29 -21.52
CA SER A 3 44.14 7.55 -22.24
C SER A 3 42.95 8.41 -21.86
N THR A 4 43.23 9.59 -21.31
CA THR A 4 42.29 10.70 -21.13
C THR A 4 42.16 11.48 -22.44
N THR A 5 40.96 11.56 -22.99
CA THR A 5 40.63 12.49 -24.08
C THR A 5 39.84 13.67 -23.51
N THR A 6 40.49 14.82 -23.56
CA THR A 6 39.95 16.14 -23.23
C THR A 6 39.33 16.75 -24.48
N THR A 7 38.06 17.14 -24.44
CA THR A 7 37.45 18.00 -25.48
C THR A 7 37.05 19.32 -24.85
N SER A 8 37.66 20.40 -25.33
CA SER A 8 37.34 21.78 -24.97
C SER A 8 36.35 22.37 -25.96
N SER A 9 35.41 23.17 -25.49
CA SER A 9 34.79 24.24 -26.30
C SER A 9 34.64 25.50 -25.45
N LYS A 10 35.36 26.55 -25.85
CA LYS A 10 35.25 27.94 -25.39
C LYS A 10 34.16 28.67 -26.19
N LEU A 11 33.32 29.43 -25.50
CA LEU A 11 32.74 30.74 -25.91
C LEU A 11 32.22 31.37 -24.60
N SER A 12 33.00 32.22 -23.92
CA SER A 12 33.17 33.67 -24.11
C SER A 12 32.01 34.52 -23.59
N GLY A 13 32.27 35.20 -22.46
CA GLY A 13 31.64 36.46 -22.02
C GLY A 13 30.38 36.28 -21.14
N ILE A 14 30.14 37.00 -20.05
CA ILE A 14 30.75 38.21 -19.47
C ILE A 14 30.49 38.19 -17.96
N GLY A 15 31.53 38.50 -17.17
CA GLY A 15 31.43 39.33 -15.95
C GLY A 15 30.97 38.69 -14.64
N GLY A 16 31.87 38.67 -13.65
CA GLY A 16 31.50 39.03 -12.28
C GLY A 16 31.70 37.97 -11.19
N ASN A 17 32.82 38.11 -10.47
CA ASN A 17 33.06 37.71 -9.08
C ASN A 17 33.24 36.22 -8.75
N SER A 18 34.51 35.84 -8.86
CA SER A 18 35.21 34.81 -8.10
C SER A 18 34.87 34.78 -6.60
N THR A 19 34.32 33.66 -6.14
CA THR A 19 34.53 33.14 -4.78
C THR A 19 34.91 31.67 -4.88
N SER A 20 36.15 31.40 -4.49
CA SER A 20 36.79 30.09 -4.43
C SER A 20 36.29 29.32 -3.20
N ILE A 21 35.62 28.19 -3.42
CA ILE A 21 35.34 27.20 -2.36
C ILE A 21 36.13 25.94 -2.70
N CYS A 22 37.27 25.77 -2.02
CA CYS A 22 38.02 24.53 -2.00
C CYS A 22 37.28 23.52 -1.12
N ILE A 23 36.76 22.44 -1.72
CA ILE A 23 36.31 21.26 -0.99
C ILE A 23 37.49 20.29 -0.98
N SER A 24 38.27 20.30 0.11
CA SER A 24 39.26 19.28 0.39
C SER A 24 38.57 18.08 1.05
N THR A 25 38.55 16.97 0.35
CA THR A 25 38.29 15.63 0.89
C THR A 25 39.43 15.24 1.83
N VAL A 26 39.14 14.86 3.06
CA VAL A 26 40.09 14.19 3.96
C VAL A 26 39.44 12.95 4.57
N GLU A 27 40.08 11.83 4.29
CA GLU A 27 39.87 10.51 4.87
C GLU A 27 40.27 10.46 6.35
N SER A 28 39.58 9.57 7.07
CA SER A 28 40.05 8.77 8.21
C SER A 28 40.47 9.50 9.51
N LEU A 29 39.79 9.16 10.62
CA LEU A 29 40.38 8.43 11.75
C LEU A 29 39.37 8.22 12.89
N THR A 30 39.34 6.97 13.33
CA THR A 30 38.75 6.45 14.57
C THR A 30 39.32 7.13 15.82
N PHE A 31 38.47 7.56 16.76
CA PHE A 31 38.77 7.44 18.19
C PHE A 31 37.51 7.51 19.06
N SER A 32 37.35 6.51 19.92
CA SER A 32 36.39 6.49 21.01
C SER A 32 36.79 7.49 22.09
N ARG A 33 35.84 8.27 22.62
CA ARG A 33 35.93 8.77 24.00
C ARG A 33 34.55 9.16 24.53
N SER A 34 34.12 8.39 25.53
CA SER A 34 33.02 8.67 26.43
C SER A 34 33.28 10.00 27.15
N ILE A 35 32.27 10.88 27.16
CA ILE A 35 32.24 12.04 28.05
C ILE A 35 31.15 11.77 29.08
N VAL A 36 31.59 11.47 30.29
CA VAL A 36 30.80 11.51 31.53
C VAL A 36 30.87 12.95 32.02
N VAL A 37 29.72 13.61 32.16
CA VAL A 37 29.61 14.89 32.88
C VAL A 37 28.78 14.63 34.14
N ASN A 38 29.38 14.87 35.29
CA ASN A 38 28.81 14.71 36.61
C ASN A 38 29.13 16.00 37.37
N PHE A 39 28.15 16.67 38.00
CA PHE A 39 28.27 17.63 39.11
C PHE A 39 26.88 18.28 39.39
N PRO A 40 26.60 18.84 40.57
CA PRO A 40 26.62 18.28 41.93
C PRO A 40 25.25 18.28 42.62
N PHE A 41 25.19 17.49 43.69
CA PHE A 41 24.18 17.50 44.76
C PHE A 41 24.11 18.84 45.52
N ASN A 42 22.90 19.22 45.95
CA ASN A 42 22.75 19.97 47.19
C ASN A 42 21.49 19.56 48.00
N ASN A 43 21.67 19.67 49.32
CA ASN A 43 20.93 19.10 50.44
C ASN A 43 19.41 19.39 50.52
N LEU A 44 18.66 18.43 51.09
CA LEU A 44 17.67 18.73 52.14
C LEU A 44 17.50 17.56 53.14
N LYS A 45 17.13 17.94 54.36
CA LYS A 45 17.40 17.33 55.66
C LYS A 45 16.46 16.20 56.11
N THR A 46 17.04 15.29 56.89
CA THR A 46 16.56 14.66 58.15
C THR A 46 15.31 13.76 58.17
N LYS A 47 15.48 12.51 58.62
CA LYS A 47 15.05 12.06 59.98
C LYS A 47 15.69 10.73 60.38
N LYS A 48 16.19 10.72 61.63
CA LYS A 48 16.79 9.60 62.38
C LYS A 48 15.79 8.46 62.61
N LYS A 49 16.26 7.21 62.53
CA LYS A 49 15.95 6.19 63.55
C LYS A 49 17.14 5.24 63.70
N LYS A 50 17.70 5.21 64.90
CA LYS A 50 18.74 4.30 65.37
C LYS A 50 18.15 2.89 65.46
N ASN A 51 18.94 1.88 65.10
CA ASN A 51 19.10 0.70 65.94
C ASN A 51 20.49 0.10 65.69
N LYS A 52 21.14 -0.21 66.80
CA LYS A 52 22.54 -0.54 67.00
C LYS A 52 22.61 -2.04 67.24
N LEU A 53 23.44 -2.76 66.50
CA LEU A 53 24.05 -4.01 66.96
C LEU A 53 25.33 -4.24 66.15
N MET A 54 26.45 -4.10 66.84
CA MET A 54 27.76 -4.59 66.42
C MET A 54 27.88 -6.03 66.91
N ILE A 55 28.28 -6.97 66.04
CA ILE A 55 29.18 -8.10 66.40
C ILE A 55 30.10 -8.34 65.18
N GLN A 56 31.33 -8.72 65.51
CA GLN A 56 32.59 -8.65 64.77
C GLN A 56 32.72 -9.63 63.59
N ASN A 57 33.53 -9.24 62.59
CA ASN A 57 34.18 -10.12 61.60
C ASN A 57 35.35 -10.89 62.26
N PRO A 58 35.77 -12.05 61.73
CA PRO A 58 36.86 -11.98 60.76
C PRO A 58 36.78 -12.99 59.58
N CYS A 59 37.30 -12.51 58.43
CA CYS A 59 38.17 -13.18 57.45
C CYS A 59 37.78 -14.55 56.83
N GLY A 60 37.77 -14.61 55.49
CA GLY A 60 38.02 -15.87 54.76
C GLY A 60 37.33 -16.05 53.41
N SER A 61 38.09 -15.80 52.32
CA SER A 61 38.12 -16.53 51.04
C SER A 61 36.82 -16.96 50.32
N GLY A 62 36.66 -16.43 49.09
CA GLY A 62 36.75 -17.26 47.87
C GLY A 62 35.57 -18.15 47.44
N PHE A 63 34.79 -17.62 46.49
CA PHE A 63 34.17 -18.26 45.31
C PHE A 63 33.04 -19.32 45.42
N CYS A 64 31.93 -18.91 44.76
CA CYS A 64 31.08 -19.60 43.78
C CYS A 64 30.24 -20.82 44.21
N ILE A 65 28.95 -20.57 44.47
CA ILE A 65 27.90 -21.60 44.43
C ILE A 65 27.23 -21.57 43.06
N THR A 66 27.44 -22.62 42.28
CA THR A 66 26.69 -22.92 41.04
C THR A 66 25.28 -23.37 41.39
N ALA A 67 24.29 -22.51 41.15
CA ALA A 67 22.89 -22.91 41.19
C ALA A 67 22.50 -23.58 39.86
N ILE A 68 22.44 -24.91 39.85
CA ILE A 68 21.85 -25.70 38.78
C ILE A 68 20.32 -25.50 38.84
N VAL A 69 19.81 -24.59 38.01
CA VAL A 69 18.37 -24.40 37.83
C VAL A 69 17.84 -25.49 36.89
N LYS A 70 17.13 -26.45 37.48
CA LYS A 70 16.37 -27.53 36.84
C LYS A 70 15.36 -26.91 35.83
N ARG A 71 15.66 -26.98 34.52
CA ARG A 71 14.73 -26.53 33.48
C ARG A 71 13.58 -27.52 33.33
N ASN A 72 12.37 -27.08 33.67
CA ASN A 72 11.11 -27.78 33.40
C ASN A 72 10.73 -27.58 31.91
N PRO A 73 10.53 -28.62 31.09
CA PRO A 73 10.38 -28.48 29.64
C PRO A 73 8.92 -28.37 29.23
N LYS A 74 8.18 -27.33 29.66
CA LYS A 74 6.83 -27.06 29.15
C LYS A 74 6.50 -25.56 29.16
N ARG A 75 6.95 -24.84 28.12
CA ARG A 75 6.22 -23.69 27.57
C ARG A 75 6.80 -23.33 26.20
N LEU A 76 6.23 -23.89 25.13
CA LEU A 76 6.37 -23.28 23.81
C LEU A 76 5.85 -21.85 23.95
N LYS A 77 6.75 -20.88 23.73
CA LYS A 77 6.39 -19.47 23.63
C LYS A 77 5.60 -19.31 22.33
N TYR A 78 4.27 -19.34 22.40
CA TYR A 78 3.50 -18.56 21.45
C TYR A 78 3.96 -17.12 21.63
N SER A 79 4.64 -16.56 20.63
CA SER A 79 4.82 -15.12 20.55
C SER A 79 3.42 -14.50 20.53
N VAL A 80 3.10 -13.75 21.56
CA VAL A 80 1.91 -12.91 21.58
C VAL A 80 2.02 -11.98 20.36
N PRO A 81 0.99 -11.84 19.50
CA PRO A 81 1.02 -10.81 18.47
C PRO A 81 1.35 -9.49 19.13
N SER A 82 2.38 -8.79 18.65
CA SER A 82 2.72 -7.46 19.13
C SER A 82 1.61 -6.51 18.72
N PHE A 83 0.58 -6.42 19.56
CA PHE A 83 -0.49 -5.44 19.44
C PHE A 83 0.01 -4.15 20.07
N THR A 84 0.54 -3.22 19.28
CA THR A 84 0.71 -1.85 19.75
C THR A 84 -0.61 -1.13 19.59
N ARG A 85 -1.52 -1.28 20.57
CA ARG A 85 -2.48 -0.21 20.85
C ARG A 85 -1.68 0.91 21.52
N LYS A 86 -1.07 1.76 20.71
CA LYS A 86 -0.74 3.12 21.17
C LYS A 86 -2.06 3.90 21.19
N ASP A 87 -2.18 4.84 22.10
CA ASP A 87 -3.41 5.53 22.52
C ASP A 87 -4.16 6.34 21.42
N ASP A 88 -3.92 6.07 20.13
CA ASP A 88 -4.46 6.74 18.93
C ASP A 88 -5.35 5.84 18.04
N GLY A 89 -5.69 4.62 18.47
CA GLY A 89 -6.63 3.75 17.74
C GLY A 89 -6.11 3.12 16.43
N PHE A 90 -4.91 3.48 15.96
CA PHE A 90 -4.28 2.91 14.76
C PHE A 90 -3.81 1.45 14.98
N VAL A 91 -4.06 0.58 13.99
CA VAL A 91 -3.72 -0.84 14.05
C VAL A 91 -2.73 -1.22 12.95
N TYR A 92 -1.54 -1.69 13.34
CA TYR A 92 -0.55 -2.24 12.41
C TYR A 92 -0.44 -3.77 12.58
N VAL A 93 -0.69 -4.52 11.51
CA VAL A 93 -0.66 -6.00 11.54
C VAL A 93 0.32 -6.53 10.52
N LYS A 94 1.32 -7.27 10.99
CA LYS A 94 2.25 -8.00 10.13
C LYS A 94 1.79 -9.43 9.88
N VAL A 95 1.70 -9.80 8.60
CA VAL A 95 1.23 -11.10 8.12
C VAL A 95 2.24 -11.65 7.12
N ASP A 96 2.45 -12.97 7.16
CA ASP A 96 3.30 -13.62 6.19
C ASP A 96 2.68 -13.52 4.77
N PRO A 97 3.45 -13.15 3.72
CA PRO A 97 2.93 -13.02 2.36
C PRO A 97 2.28 -14.29 1.80
N SER A 98 2.67 -15.48 2.29
CA SER A 98 2.07 -16.76 1.87
C SER A 98 0.65 -16.97 2.42
N GLY A 99 0.21 -16.16 3.39
CA GLY A 99 -1.09 -16.31 4.04
C GLY A 99 -1.12 -17.36 5.15
N SER A 100 0.03 -17.84 5.63
CA SER A 100 0.11 -18.81 6.75
C SER A 100 -0.50 -18.28 8.06
N ASP A 101 -0.46 -16.97 8.28
CA ASP A 101 -0.90 -16.29 9.51
C ASP A 101 -2.20 -15.47 9.36
N THR A 102 -3.12 -15.88 8.49
CA THR A 102 -4.38 -15.16 8.22
C THR A 102 -5.30 -14.99 9.44
N TRP A 103 -5.11 -15.77 10.50
CA TRP A 103 -5.80 -15.59 11.78
C TRP A 103 -5.50 -14.22 12.42
N LYS A 104 -4.33 -13.61 12.14
CA LYS A 104 -3.97 -12.27 12.63
C LYS A 104 -4.81 -11.15 12.02
N LEU A 105 -5.53 -11.43 10.93
CA LEU A 105 -6.35 -10.43 10.23
C LEU A 105 -7.67 -10.14 10.95
N GLU A 106 -8.08 -10.94 11.93
CA GLU A 106 -9.39 -10.79 12.60
C GLU A 106 -9.71 -9.38 13.09
N PRO A 107 -8.77 -8.65 13.73
CA PRO A 107 -9.01 -7.27 14.16
C PRO A 107 -9.24 -6.32 12.97
N VAL A 108 -8.54 -6.52 11.86
CA VAL A 108 -8.68 -5.72 10.64
C VAL A 108 -10.06 -5.93 10.03
N ILE A 109 -10.57 -7.17 10.03
CA ILE A 109 -11.93 -7.47 9.55
C ILE A 109 -12.98 -6.74 10.39
N ASN A 110 -12.82 -6.75 11.72
CA ASN A 110 -13.76 -6.05 12.60
C ASN A 110 -13.73 -4.54 12.39
N LEU A 111 -12.54 -3.95 12.26
CA LEU A 111 -12.40 -2.53 11.92
C LEU A 111 -13.07 -2.20 10.57
N LEU A 112 -12.86 -3.02 9.54
CA LEU A 112 -13.53 -2.83 8.24
C LEU A 112 -15.06 -2.85 8.36
N ARG A 113 -15.62 -3.78 9.14
CA ARG A 113 -17.07 -3.85 9.42
C ARG A 113 -17.58 -2.60 10.15
N GLU A 114 -16.75 -2.02 11.01
CA GLU A 114 -17.05 -0.78 11.74
C GLU A 114 -16.91 0.49 10.87
N GLY A 115 -16.43 0.37 9.63
CA GLY A 115 -16.24 1.52 8.72
C GLY A 115 -14.85 2.13 8.74
N ALA A 116 -13.84 1.36 9.18
CA ALA A 116 -12.46 1.80 9.11
C ALA A 116 -11.95 1.86 7.67
N VAL A 117 -10.99 2.75 7.45
CA VAL A 117 -10.22 2.88 6.20
C VAL A 117 -8.79 2.48 6.51
N GLY A 118 -8.24 1.56 5.73
CA GLY A 118 -6.88 1.06 5.97
C GLY A 118 -6.17 0.64 4.70
N VAL A 119 -4.93 0.18 4.84
CA VAL A 119 -4.11 -0.30 3.71
C VAL A 119 -3.94 -1.80 3.78
N ILE A 120 -4.10 -2.45 2.63
CA ILE A 120 -3.84 -3.89 2.46
C ILE A 120 -2.90 -4.14 1.28
N PRO A 121 -2.12 -5.23 1.32
CA PRO A 121 -1.31 -5.64 0.19
C PRO A 121 -2.20 -6.23 -0.93
N THR A 122 -1.75 -6.10 -2.18
CA THR A 122 -2.31 -6.82 -3.34
C THR A 122 -1.19 -7.42 -4.18
N ASP A 123 -1.53 -8.22 -5.18
CA ASP A 123 -0.59 -8.89 -6.09
C ASP A 123 0.22 -7.95 -7.01
N THR A 124 -0.11 -6.65 -6.99
CA THR A 124 0.64 -5.59 -7.67
C THR A 124 1.28 -4.61 -6.70
N VAL A 125 0.46 -3.76 -6.06
CA VAL A 125 0.88 -2.64 -5.21
C VAL A 125 -0.06 -2.55 -4.03
N TYR A 126 0.32 -1.82 -2.98
CA TYR A 126 -0.59 -1.59 -1.87
C TYR A 126 -1.83 -0.79 -2.28
N ALA A 127 -2.95 -1.07 -1.61
CA ALA A 127 -4.22 -0.39 -1.84
C ALA A 127 -4.80 0.14 -0.52
N ILE A 128 -5.30 1.38 -0.55
CA ILE A 128 -6.19 1.91 0.49
C ILE A 128 -7.57 1.33 0.23
N VAL A 129 -8.18 0.78 1.27
CA VAL A 129 -9.45 0.06 1.20
C VAL A 129 -10.44 0.45 2.27
N CYS A 130 -11.71 0.27 1.96
CA CYS A 130 -12.83 0.33 2.91
C CYS A 130 -13.98 -0.57 2.46
N ASP A 131 -14.92 -0.86 3.38
CA ASP A 131 -16.11 -1.65 3.09
C ASP A 131 -17.05 -0.92 2.11
N VAL A 132 -17.49 -1.60 1.05
CA VAL A 132 -18.44 -1.09 0.05
C VAL A 132 -19.78 -0.67 0.66
N ARG A 133 -20.18 -1.27 1.79
CA ARG A 133 -21.46 -0.98 2.45
C ARG A 133 -21.43 0.34 3.23
N ASN A 134 -20.24 0.82 3.57
CA ASN A 134 -20.07 1.98 4.43
C ASN A 134 -19.79 3.26 3.63
N HIS A 135 -20.82 4.09 3.49
CA HIS A 135 -20.76 5.34 2.75
C HIS A 135 -19.80 6.38 3.37
N SER A 136 -19.72 6.46 4.70
CA SER A 136 -18.83 7.42 5.36
C SER A 136 -17.37 7.00 5.20
N ALA A 137 -17.08 5.69 5.20
CA ALA A 137 -15.75 5.16 4.94
C ALA A 137 -15.27 5.47 3.52
N ILE A 138 -16.16 5.39 2.51
CA ILE A 138 -15.85 5.75 1.11
C ILE A 138 -15.50 7.24 1.00
N GLU A 139 -16.24 8.11 1.70
CA GLU A 139 -15.95 9.55 1.71
C GLU A 139 -14.64 9.87 2.44
N ARG A 140 -14.33 9.15 3.53
CA ARG A 140 -13.04 9.25 4.22
C ARG A 140 -11.90 8.80 3.31
N LEU A 141 -12.04 7.67 2.62
CA LEU A 141 -11.04 7.18 1.67
C LEU A 141 -10.75 8.21 0.57
N ARG A 142 -11.80 8.84 0.01
CA ARG A 142 -11.63 9.91 -0.99
C ARG A 142 -10.89 11.12 -0.43
N ARG A 143 -11.16 11.50 0.82
CA ARG A 143 -10.46 12.61 1.51
C ARG A 143 -8.99 12.27 1.75
N ILE A 144 -8.69 11.11 2.33
CA ILE A 144 -7.33 10.65 2.62
C ILE A 144 -6.46 10.64 1.36
N LYS A 145 -7.04 10.25 0.21
CA LYS A 145 -6.30 10.14 -1.06
C LYS A 145 -6.40 11.39 -1.94
N ASP A 146 -7.06 12.44 -1.46
CA ASP A 146 -7.37 13.67 -2.21
C ASP A 146 -7.93 13.38 -3.63
N ILE A 147 -8.93 12.50 -3.68
CA ILE A 147 -9.55 12.07 -4.95
C ILE A 147 -10.82 12.87 -5.21
N GLY A 148 -10.78 13.68 -6.26
CA GLY A 148 -11.96 14.38 -6.76
C GLY A 148 -13.15 13.45 -7.05
N PRO A 149 -14.41 13.92 -6.91
CA PRO A 149 -15.61 13.09 -6.97
C PRO A 149 -15.85 12.44 -8.33
N SER A 150 -15.21 12.93 -9.39
CA SER A 150 -15.31 12.43 -10.77
C SER A 150 -14.39 11.23 -11.06
N LYS A 151 -13.35 11.02 -10.24
CA LYS A 151 -12.43 9.90 -10.46
C LYS A 151 -13.08 8.61 -9.95
N PRO A 152 -13.11 7.55 -10.77
CA PRO A 152 -13.69 6.27 -10.39
C PRO A 152 -12.80 5.59 -9.36
N LEU A 153 -13.44 4.86 -8.45
CA LEU A 153 -12.76 3.93 -7.56
C LEU A 153 -12.83 2.52 -8.15
N SER A 154 -11.98 1.63 -7.64
CA SER A 154 -12.01 0.22 -8.03
C SER A 154 -12.66 -0.61 -6.92
N ILE A 155 -13.34 -1.71 -7.28
CA ILE A 155 -13.80 -2.73 -6.35
C ILE A 155 -12.87 -3.94 -6.42
N LEU A 156 -12.45 -4.43 -5.26
CA LEU A 156 -11.77 -5.71 -5.10
C LEU A 156 -12.83 -6.76 -4.81
N CYS A 157 -12.98 -7.69 -5.75
CA CYS A 157 -13.93 -8.77 -5.70
C CYS A 157 -13.24 -10.07 -5.28
N ARG A 158 -13.95 -10.91 -4.53
CA ARG A 158 -13.52 -12.27 -4.18
C ARG A 158 -13.71 -13.22 -5.35
N SER A 159 -14.80 -13.04 -6.09
CA SER A 159 -15.19 -13.94 -7.18
C SER A 159 -15.98 -13.22 -8.28
N PHE A 160 -16.22 -13.91 -9.39
CA PHE A 160 -17.08 -13.41 -10.48
C PHE A 160 -18.53 -13.14 -10.03
N ARG A 161 -19.02 -13.80 -8.97
CA ARG A 161 -20.36 -13.54 -8.42
C ARG A 161 -20.47 -12.10 -7.91
N ASP A 162 -19.42 -11.57 -7.29
CA ASP A 162 -19.42 -10.20 -6.80
C ASP A 162 -19.47 -9.24 -8.00
N ILE A 163 -18.72 -9.55 -9.06
CA ILE A 163 -18.73 -8.76 -10.31
C ILE A 163 -20.14 -8.69 -10.88
N ASP A 164 -20.83 -9.82 -11.00
CA ASP A 164 -22.20 -9.88 -11.55
C ASP A 164 -23.24 -9.20 -10.65
N THR A 165 -22.95 -9.07 -9.35
CA THR A 165 -23.83 -8.39 -8.39
C THR A 165 -23.69 -6.86 -8.50
N TYR A 166 -22.44 -6.38 -8.55
CA TYR A 166 -22.12 -4.95 -8.49
C TYR A 166 -21.97 -4.28 -9.87
N THR A 167 -21.88 -5.06 -10.96
CA THR A 167 -21.77 -4.58 -12.34
C THR A 167 -22.70 -5.35 -13.27
N PHE A 168 -22.92 -4.85 -14.49
CA PHE A 168 -23.68 -5.60 -15.50
C PHE A 168 -22.92 -6.81 -16.08
N GLY A 169 -21.76 -7.14 -15.52
CA GLY A 169 -20.90 -8.23 -15.97
C GLY A 169 -20.14 -7.89 -17.25
N PHE A 170 -19.32 -8.84 -17.69
CA PHE A 170 -18.55 -8.71 -18.91
C PHE A 170 -19.47 -8.82 -20.15
N PRO A 171 -19.19 -8.05 -21.23
CA PRO A 171 -19.97 -8.17 -22.44
C PRO A 171 -19.92 -9.60 -22.98
N ARG A 172 -21.10 -10.15 -23.27
CA ARG A 172 -21.23 -11.45 -23.94
C ARG A 172 -21.24 -11.17 -25.43
N GLY A 173 -20.39 -11.82 -26.21
CA GLY A 173 -20.39 -11.65 -27.67
C GLY A 173 -21.79 -11.90 -28.23
N THR A 174 -22.37 -10.90 -28.88
CA THR A 174 -23.79 -10.89 -29.30
C THR A 174 -24.00 -11.38 -30.74
N GLY A 175 -22.94 -11.73 -31.48
CA GLY A 175 -23.02 -12.17 -32.87
C GLY A 175 -21.95 -13.20 -33.29
N GLN A 176 -22.13 -13.79 -34.48
CA GLN A 176 -21.13 -14.66 -35.11
C GLN A 176 -19.84 -13.86 -35.37
N GLY A 177 -18.71 -14.33 -34.83
CA GLY A 177 -17.39 -13.72 -35.03
C GLY A 177 -16.92 -12.77 -33.92
N GLN A 178 -17.75 -12.43 -32.93
CA GLN A 178 -17.30 -11.61 -31.79
C GLN A 178 -16.71 -12.46 -30.65
N THR A 179 -15.53 -12.07 -30.17
CA THR A 179 -14.86 -12.74 -29.05
C THR A 179 -15.70 -12.58 -27.78
N ASN A 180 -16.06 -13.70 -27.16
CA ASN A 180 -16.70 -13.69 -25.86
C ASN A 180 -15.70 -13.19 -24.80
N ILE A 181 -15.81 -11.92 -24.41
CA ILE A 181 -14.89 -11.25 -23.46
C ILE A 181 -14.86 -12.01 -22.13
N PHE A 182 -15.99 -12.46 -21.63
CA PHE A 182 -16.04 -13.25 -20.40
C PHE A 182 -15.18 -14.52 -20.47
N ARG A 183 -15.18 -15.22 -21.62
CA ARG A 183 -14.37 -16.43 -21.81
C ARG A 183 -12.88 -16.13 -21.73
N VAL A 184 -12.41 -15.05 -22.37
CA VAL A 184 -10.99 -14.67 -22.33
C VAL A 184 -10.57 -14.09 -20.98
N VAL A 185 -11.44 -13.30 -20.33
CA VAL A 185 -11.17 -12.72 -19.01
C VAL A 185 -11.02 -13.77 -17.92
N LYS A 186 -11.71 -14.92 -18.03
CA LYS A 186 -11.50 -16.06 -17.12
C LYS A 186 -10.07 -16.58 -17.08
N HIS A 187 -9.31 -16.38 -18.15
CA HIS A 187 -7.89 -16.74 -18.19
C HIS A 187 -6.98 -15.65 -17.61
N CYS A 188 -7.49 -14.42 -17.42
CA CYS A 188 -6.77 -13.29 -16.85
C CYS A 188 -7.02 -13.10 -15.34
N LEU A 189 -8.15 -13.58 -14.81
CA LEU A 189 -8.54 -13.43 -13.41
C LEU A 189 -8.57 -14.79 -12.69
N PRO A 190 -8.11 -14.88 -11.42
CA PRO A 190 -7.52 -13.82 -10.60
C PRO A 190 -6.14 -13.39 -11.12
N GLY A 191 -5.81 -12.10 -11.00
CA GLY A 191 -4.55 -11.60 -11.52
C GLY A 191 -4.41 -10.07 -11.59
N PRO A 192 -3.32 -9.58 -12.21
CA PRO A 192 -2.93 -8.18 -12.19
C PRO A 192 -3.69 -7.34 -13.23
N TYR A 193 -5.00 -7.53 -13.32
CA TYR A 193 -5.88 -6.81 -14.24
C TYR A 193 -6.95 -6.02 -13.49
N THR A 194 -7.34 -4.88 -14.07
CA THR A 194 -8.46 -4.07 -13.62
C THR A 194 -9.34 -3.77 -14.82
N PHE A 195 -10.57 -4.27 -14.81
CA PHE A 195 -11.52 -4.10 -15.91
C PHE A 195 -12.52 -3.00 -15.58
N ILE A 196 -12.70 -2.04 -16.48
CA ILE A 196 -13.72 -1.01 -16.32
C ILE A 196 -15.03 -1.55 -16.87
N LEU A 197 -16.03 -1.66 -15.98
CA LEU A 197 -17.35 -2.20 -16.27
C LEU A 197 -18.44 -1.21 -15.88
N PRO A 198 -19.60 -1.25 -16.55
CA PRO A 198 -20.75 -0.45 -16.16
C PRO A 198 -21.32 -0.97 -14.83
N ALA A 199 -21.47 -0.08 -13.86
CA ALA A 199 -21.92 -0.40 -12.50
C ALA A 199 -23.44 -0.55 -12.42
N THR A 200 -23.91 -1.43 -11.53
CA THR A 200 -25.32 -1.55 -11.17
C THR A 200 -25.71 -0.53 -10.08
N LYS A 201 -26.99 -0.54 -9.69
CA LYS A 201 -27.49 0.29 -8.58
C LYS A 201 -27.05 -0.20 -7.20
N GLU A 202 -26.53 -1.43 -7.10
CA GLU A 202 -26.02 -2.03 -5.86
C GLU A 202 -24.74 -1.35 -5.39
N LEU A 203 -23.99 -0.70 -6.29
CA LEU A 203 -22.83 0.08 -5.91
C LEU A 203 -23.24 1.46 -5.35
N PRO A 204 -22.63 1.89 -4.22
CA PRO A 204 -22.78 3.25 -3.73
C PRO A 204 -22.51 4.27 -4.82
N LYS A 205 -23.35 5.31 -4.90
CA LYS A 205 -23.24 6.36 -5.93
C LYS A 205 -21.87 7.07 -5.90
N GLN A 206 -21.22 7.10 -4.73
CA GLN A 206 -19.89 7.65 -4.50
C GLN A 206 -18.77 6.88 -5.23
N CYS A 207 -18.97 5.61 -5.60
CA CYS A 207 -17.95 4.78 -6.25
C CYS A 207 -17.95 4.92 -7.77
N SER A 208 -19.11 5.28 -8.34
CA SER A 208 -19.41 5.01 -9.75
C SER A 208 -19.45 6.23 -10.67
N ARG A 209 -18.98 7.40 -10.25
CA ARG A 209 -19.11 8.64 -11.03
C ARG A 209 -18.01 8.79 -12.11
N TYR A 210 -17.88 7.82 -13.01
CA TYR A 210 -17.10 7.97 -14.25
C TYR A 210 -18.03 8.45 -15.38
N GLY A 211 -17.58 9.36 -16.25
CA GLY A 211 -18.31 9.83 -17.44
C GLY A 211 -18.66 11.33 -17.48
N THR A 212 -18.72 11.90 -18.68
CA THR A 212 -19.02 13.30 -18.99
C THR A 212 -20.37 13.75 -18.43
N THR A 213 -20.40 14.97 -17.88
CA THR A 213 -21.63 15.69 -17.49
C THR A 213 -22.39 16.28 -18.68
N THR A 214 -21.96 15.99 -19.91
CA THR A 214 -22.58 16.49 -21.14
C THR A 214 -23.89 15.74 -21.41
N ALA A 215 -25.00 16.47 -21.46
CA ALA A 215 -26.38 16.00 -21.58
C ALA A 215 -26.71 15.09 -22.79
N LYS A 216 -25.74 14.82 -23.69
CA LYS A 216 -25.95 14.05 -24.93
C LYS A 216 -25.76 12.53 -24.75
N TYR A 217 -25.01 12.10 -23.74
CA TYR A 217 -24.85 10.69 -23.40
C TYR A 217 -25.10 10.54 -21.90
N ALA A 218 -26.10 9.74 -21.51
CA ALA A 218 -26.41 9.51 -20.11
C ALA A 218 -25.13 9.15 -19.33
N SER A 219 -24.85 9.87 -18.23
CA SER A 219 -23.69 9.65 -17.34
C SER A 219 -23.54 8.14 -17.03
N ARG A 220 -22.68 7.45 -17.80
CA ARG A 220 -22.49 6.00 -17.67
C ARG A 220 -21.56 5.73 -16.52
N LYS A 221 -22.20 5.45 -15.40
CA LYS A 221 -21.60 5.04 -14.14
C LYS A 221 -20.73 3.79 -14.33
N ASN A 222 -19.41 3.98 -14.47
CA ASN A 222 -18.46 2.88 -14.56
C ASN A 222 -17.64 2.72 -13.28
N VAL A 223 -17.13 1.51 -13.06
CA VAL A 223 -16.30 1.13 -11.92
C VAL A 223 -15.15 0.24 -12.38
N GLY A 224 -13.97 0.39 -11.77
CA GLY A 224 -12.88 -0.56 -11.97
C GLY A 224 -13.14 -1.83 -11.18
N VAL A 225 -12.98 -3.00 -11.78
CA VAL A 225 -13.22 -4.30 -11.15
C VAL A 225 -11.94 -5.11 -11.17
N ARG A 226 -11.60 -5.71 -10.03
CA ARG A 226 -10.40 -6.52 -9.89
C ARG A 226 -10.64 -7.74 -9.01
N ILE A 227 -10.10 -8.88 -9.42
CA ILE A 227 -9.94 -10.07 -8.56
C ILE A 227 -8.43 -10.27 -8.34
N PRO A 228 -7.87 -9.75 -7.23
CA PRO A 228 -6.42 -9.77 -6.99
C PRO A 228 -5.95 -11.17 -6.62
N ASN A 229 -4.79 -11.62 -7.13
CA ASN A 229 -4.20 -12.92 -6.77
C ASN A 229 -3.21 -12.80 -5.59
N ASP A 230 -3.69 -12.36 -4.43
CA ASP A 230 -2.88 -12.21 -3.21
C ASP A 230 -3.56 -12.91 -2.03
N ALA A 231 -2.81 -13.76 -1.31
CA ALA A 231 -3.36 -14.61 -0.25
C ALA A 231 -3.94 -13.80 0.92
N ILE A 232 -3.29 -12.69 1.29
CA ILE A 232 -3.74 -11.81 2.36
C ILE A 232 -5.01 -11.08 1.92
N CYS A 233 -5.00 -10.50 0.71
CA CYS A 233 -6.17 -9.81 0.15
C CYS A 233 -7.39 -10.75 0.03
N HIS A 234 -7.18 -11.95 -0.48
CA HIS A 234 -8.22 -12.98 -0.58
C HIS A 234 -8.78 -13.37 0.78
N ALA A 235 -7.93 -13.60 1.79
CA ALA A 235 -8.39 -13.93 3.14
C ALA A 235 -9.22 -12.81 3.77
N ILE A 236 -8.88 -11.54 3.50
CA ILE A 236 -9.67 -10.39 3.96
C ILE A 236 -11.06 -10.39 3.28
N LEU A 237 -11.09 -10.52 1.96
CA LEU A 237 -12.35 -10.54 1.19
C LEU A 237 -13.25 -11.72 1.58
N GLU A 238 -12.67 -12.89 1.85
CA GLU A 238 -13.39 -14.08 2.29
C GLU A 238 -13.99 -13.90 3.68
N LYS A 239 -13.21 -13.43 4.67
CA LYS A 239 -13.70 -13.21 6.03
C LYS A 239 -14.71 -12.06 6.15
N LEU A 240 -14.54 -11.02 5.33
CA LEU A 240 -15.46 -9.88 5.31
C LEU A 240 -16.81 -10.26 4.65
N ASP A 241 -16.79 -11.25 3.75
CA ASP A 241 -17.90 -11.68 2.89
C ASP A 241 -18.56 -10.52 2.13
N ALA A 242 -17.73 -9.60 1.66
CA ALA A 242 -18.12 -8.46 0.84
C ALA A 242 -16.91 -7.94 0.04
N PRO A 243 -17.11 -7.32 -1.14
CA PRO A 243 -16.03 -6.67 -1.83
C PRO A 243 -15.59 -5.40 -1.12
N LEU A 244 -14.36 -5.00 -1.39
CA LEU A 244 -13.77 -3.78 -0.86
C LEU A 244 -13.72 -2.69 -1.93
N ILE A 245 -14.00 -1.45 -1.55
CA ILE A 245 -13.61 -0.31 -2.37
C ILE A 245 -12.10 -0.10 -2.20
N SER A 246 -11.41 0.19 -3.29
CA SER A 246 -9.97 0.30 -3.33
C SER A 246 -9.47 1.41 -4.24
N THR A 247 -8.32 1.95 -3.85
CA THR A 247 -7.49 2.82 -4.68
C THR A 247 -6.02 2.50 -4.40
N SER A 248 -5.19 2.54 -5.44
CA SER A 248 -3.76 2.23 -5.29
C SER A 248 -3.01 3.32 -4.53
N VAL A 249 -2.03 2.92 -3.71
CA VAL A 249 -1.23 3.84 -2.90
C VAL A 249 -0.08 4.41 -3.75
N LYS A 250 0.00 5.74 -3.78
CA LYS A 250 1.08 6.53 -4.38
C LYS A 250 1.55 7.56 -3.37
N TRP A 251 2.72 8.12 -3.55
CA TRP A 251 3.13 9.30 -2.80
C TRP A 251 2.10 10.44 -2.97
N PRO A 252 1.82 11.26 -1.95
CA PRO A 252 0.81 12.33 -2.07
C PRO A 252 1.19 13.44 -3.05
N ARG A 253 2.50 13.72 -3.21
CA ARG A 253 3.02 14.84 -4.02
C ARG A 253 3.74 14.40 -5.29
N GLU A 254 3.87 13.09 -5.50
CA GLU A 254 4.63 12.49 -6.59
C GLU A 254 3.79 11.36 -7.19
N ASP A 255 3.91 11.12 -8.49
CA ASP A 255 3.14 10.05 -9.16
C ASP A 255 3.79 8.66 -9.02
N GLU A 256 4.59 8.47 -7.97
CA GLU A 256 5.35 7.26 -7.69
C GLU A 256 4.60 6.28 -6.78
N TRP A 257 4.79 4.98 -7.01
CA TRP A 257 4.16 3.93 -6.22
C TRP A 257 4.88 3.72 -4.90
N MET A 258 4.11 3.63 -3.82
CA MET A 258 4.65 3.24 -2.52
C MET A 258 4.67 1.72 -2.40
N ILE A 259 5.83 1.19 -2.02
CA ILE A 259 6.07 -0.26 -1.95
C ILE A 259 6.31 -0.78 -0.53
N ASP A 260 6.71 0.09 0.39
CA ASP A 260 7.03 -0.26 1.77
C ASP A 260 5.84 0.08 2.69
N PRO A 261 5.22 -0.91 3.37
CA PRO A 261 4.11 -0.66 4.27
C PRO A 261 4.45 0.23 5.47
N VAL A 262 5.71 0.27 5.91
CA VAL A 262 6.15 1.14 7.01
C VAL A 262 6.11 2.60 6.58
N LEU A 263 6.65 2.91 5.39
CA LEU A 263 6.56 4.26 4.84
C LEU A 263 5.11 4.67 4.55
N ILE A 264 4.28 3.71 4.10
CA ILE A 264 2.86 3.96 3.89
C ILE A 264 2.17 4.34 5.22
N SER A 265 2.46 3.65 6.32
CA SER A 265 1.91 4.02 7.63
C SER A 265 2.35 5.42 8.05
N ASP A 266 3.63 5.76 7.92
CA ASP A 266 4.15 7.05 8.40
C ASP A 266 3.51 8.24 7.68
N ILE A 267 3.18 8.08 6.40
CA ILE A 267 2.59 9.14 5.58
C ILE A 267 1.08 9.22 5.70
N TYR A 268 0.40 8.08 5.70
CA TYR A 268 -1.06 8.05 5.63
C TYR A 268 -1.74 7.99 7.00
N GLN A 269 -1.04 7.60 8.07
CA GLN A 269 -1.60 7.64 9.42
C GLN A 269 -2.04 9.07 9.82
N PRO A 270 -1.24 10.13 9.62
CA PRO A 270 -1.66 11.50 9.92
C PRO A 270 -2.87 11.98 9.12
N GLU A 271 -3.10 11.41 7.92
CA GLU A 271 -4.24 11.73 7.05
C GLU A 271 -5.55 11.07 7.53
N GLY A 272 -5.49 10.20 8.55
CA GLY A 272 -6.67 9.56 9.15
C GLY A 272 -6.87 8.09 8.74
N LEU A 273 -5.77 7.39 8.42
CA LEU A 273 -5.77 5.94 8.20
C LEU A 273 -5.91 5.19 9.54
N ASP A 274 -6.76 4.17 9.59
CA ASP A 274 -7.08 3.42 10.82
C ASP A 274 -6.21 2.16 10.98
N PHE A 275 -5.78 1.54 9.87
CA PHE A 275 -4.92 0.35 9.94
C PHE A 275 -4.00 0.16 8.73
N VAL A 276 -2.93 -0.61 8.92
CA VAL A 276 -2.05 -1.11 7.85
C VAL A 276 -1.79 -2.60 8.03
N VAL A 277 -1.96 -3.37 6.96
CA VAL A 277 -1.55 -4.77 6.89
C VAL A 277 -0.20 -4.87 6.17
N ASP A 278 0.85 -5.20 6.90
CA ASP A 278 2.18 -5.48 6.38
C ASP A 278 2.24 -6.93 5.88
N GLY A 279 2.18 -7.09 4.55
CA GLY A 279 2.45 -8.33 3.83
C GLY A 279 3.75 -8.28 3.04
N GLY A 280 4.75 -7.54 3.51
CA GLY A 280 6.06 -7.38 2.89
C GLY A 280 6.13 -6.37 1.72
N VAL A 281 7.35 -5.93 1.42
CA VAL A 281 7.63 -4.97 0.34
C VAL A 281 7.18 -5.51 -1.02
N ARG A 282 6.55 -4.66 -1.82
CA ARG A 282 6.05 -5.00 -3.16
C ARG A 282 6.93 -4.45 -4.27
N VAL A 283 6.70 -4.89 -5.50
CA VAL A 283 7.33 -4.32 -6.69
C VAL A 283 6.40 -3.24 -7.23
N ALA A 284 6.94 -2.09 -7.62
CA ALA A 284 6.20 -0.95 -8.18
C ALA A 284 5.67 -1.23 -9.61
N ASN A 285 4.92 -2.31 -9.78
CA ASN A 285 4.35 -2.72 -11.06
C ASN A 285 2.82 -2.85 -10.94
N PRO A 286 2.05 -1.80 -11.29
CA PRO A 286 0.63 -1.75 -11.04
C PRO A 286 -0.18 -2.65 -12.00
N SER A 287 -1.48 -2.79 -11.78
CA SER A 287 -2.34 -3.60 -12.67
C SER A 287 -2.52 -2.99 -14.05
N THR A 288 -2.72 -3.86 -15.04
CA THR A 288 -3.16 -3.44 -16.37
C THR A 288 -4.63 -3.05 -16.33
N VAL A 289 -4.95 -1.83 -16.78
CA VAL A 289 -6.31 -1.28 -16.76
C VAL A 289 -6.89 -1.35 -18.16
N VAL A 290 -8.00 -2.08 -18.30
CA VAL A 290 -8.67 -2.34 -19.59
C VAL A 290 -10.10 -1.82 -19.52
N ASP A 291 -10.46 -0.95 -20.44
CA ASP A 291 -11.83 -0.50 -20.67
C ASP A 291 -12.59 -1.52 -21.52
N THR A 292 -13.48 -2.26 -20.85
CA THR A 292 -14.37 -3.24 -21.51
C THR A 292 -15.73 -2.66 -21.86
N THR A 293 -15.92 -1.34 -21.70
CA THR A 293 -17.14 -0.66 -22.15
C THR A 293 -17.10 -0.30 -23.65
N ARG A 294 -15.92 -0.41 -24.26
CA ARG A 294 -15.67 -0.23 -25.69
C ARG A 294 -15.53 -1.58 -26.38
N ASP A 295 -15.80 -1.59 -27.68
CA ASP A 295 -15.58 -2.73 -28.56
C ASP A 295 -14.74 -2.26 -29.76
N PRO A 296 -13.50 -2.75 -29.92
CA PRO A 296 -12.80 -3.72 -29.06
C PRO A 296 -12.35 -3.14 -27.71
N PRO A 297 -12.07 -3.98 -26.69
CA PRO A 297 -11.57 -3.52 -25.39
C PRO A 297 -10.24 -2.76 -25.46
N THR A 298 -10.17 -1.61 -24.82
CA THR A 298 -9.02 -0.69 -24.90
C THR A 298 -8.20 -0.69 -23.61
N ILE A 299 -6.89 -0.87 -23.70
CA ILE A 299 -5.96 -0.72 -22.57
C ILE A 299 -5.74 0.78 -22.34
N ILE A 300 -6.20 1.26 -21.19
CA ILE A 300 -5.94 2.63 -20.70
C ILE A 300 -4.55 2.72 -20.08
N ARG A 301 -4.11 1.64 -19.43
CA ARG A 301 -2.80 1.57 -18.80
C ARG A 301 -2.24 0.16 -18.88
N LEU A 302 -1.07 0.01 -19.49
CA LEU A 302 -0.31 -1.23 -19.45
C LEU A 302 0.47 -1.33 -18.13
N GLY A 303 0.35 -2.45 -17.43
CA GLY A 303 1.04 -2.73 -16.17
C GLY A 303 1.56 -4.17 -16.13
N LYS A 304 1.51 -4.82 -14.96
CA LYS A 304 2.01 -6.20 -14.76
C LYS A 304 1.28 -7.25 -15.60
N GLY A 305 0.03 -7.01 -15.98
CA GLY A 305 -0.73 -7.92 -16.83
C GLY A 305 -0.33 -7.77 -18.30
N PRO A 306 0.12 -8.82 -19.01
CA PRO A 306 0.48 -8.70 -20.42
C PRO A 306 -0.70 -8.30 -21.30
N LYS A 307 -0.42 -7.56 -22.39
CA LYS A 307 -1.39 -7.29 -23.46
C LYS A 307 -1.80 -8.63 -24.10
N GLN A 308 -3.09 -8.80 -24.35
CA GLN A 308 -3.67 -9.94 -25.05
C GLN A 308 -4.10 -9.51 -26.45
N ASP A 309 -4.25 -10.46 -27.37
CA ASP A 309 -4.55 -10.16 -28.79
C ASP A 309 -5.90 -9.46 -29.00
N TRP A 310 -6.85 -9.67 -28.09
CA TRP A 310 -8.18 -9.04 -28.14
C TRP A 310 -8.22 -7.64 -27.54
N MET A 311 -7.09 -7.13 -27.02
CA MET A 311 -6.97 -5.80 -26.42
C MET A 311 -6.22 -4.85 -27.35
N ILE A 312 -6.68 -3.61 -27.47
CA ILE A 312 -6.02 -2.54 -28.24
C ILE A 312 -5.40 -1.50 -27.30
N LEU A 313 -4.26 -0.89 -27.64
CA LEU A 313 -3.70 0.19 -26.83
C LEU A 313 -4.42 1.50 -27.18
N GLN A 314 -4.68 2.34 -26.19
CA GLN A 314 -5.38 3.62 -26.42
C GLN A 314 -4.68 4.50 -27.48
N ASP A 315 -3.36 4.44 -27.60
CA ASP A 315 -2.57 5.22 -28.58
C ASP A 315 -2.81 4.77 -30.04
N ASP A 316 -3.31 3.55 -30.27
CA ASP A 316 -3.60 3.03 -31.61
C ASP A 316 -4.91 3.64 -32.19
N GLU A 317 -5.83 4.12 -31.35
CA GLU A 317 -7.12 4.69 -31.80
C GLU A 317 -6.95 6.08 -32.45
N ASP A 318 -6.03 6.90 -31.94
CA ASP A 318 -5.77 8.25 -32.46
C ASP A 318 -5.18 8.22 -33.89
N SER A 319 -4.44 7.15 -34.22
CA SER A 319 -3.87 6.94 -35.56
C SER A 319 -4.90 6.46 -36.58
N SER A 320 -5.88 5.67 -36.15
CA SER A 320 -6.94 5.15 -37.03
C SER A 320 -8.00 6.21 -37.37
N THR A 321 -8.31 7.11 -36.43
CA THR A 321 -9.31 8.17 -36.60
C THR A 321 -8.84 9.26 -37.59
N MET A 322 -7.53 9.55 -37.62
CA MET A 322 -6.90 10.49 -38.57
C MET A 322 -6.97 10.02 -40.04
N LEU A 323 -7.03 8.71 -40.29
CA LEU A 323 -7.15 8.17 -41.65
C LEU A 323 -8.58 8.26 -42.19
N THR A 324 -9.59 8.22 -41.31
CA THR A 324 -11.00 8.35 -41.72
C THR A 324 -11.45 9.79 -41.97
N THR A 325 -10.79 10.80 -41.38
CA THR A 325 -11.15 12.22 -41.61
C THR A 325 -10.52 12.82 -42.87
N ASN A 326 -9.51 12.17 -43.45
CA ASN A 326 -8.86 12.62 -44.69
C ASN A 326 -9.44 11.96 -45.96
N ALA A 327 -10.53 11.19 -45.82
CA ALA A 327 -11.19 10.48 -46.92
C ALA A 327 -12.65 10.96 -47.14
N ALA A 328 -12.99 12.17 -46.71
CA ALA A 328 -14.28 12.82 -46.95
C ALA A 328 -14.11 14.15 -47.69
#